data_AF-A0A8X6GR81-F1
#
_entry.id   AF-A0A8X6GR81-F1
#
_cell.length_a   1.000
_cell.length_b   1.000
_cell.length_c   1.000
_cell.angle_alpha   90.00
_cell.angle_beta   90.00
_cell.angle_gamma   90.00
#
_symmetry.space_group_name_H-M   'P 1'
#
loop_
_entity.id
_entity.type
_entity.pdbx_description
1 polymer ?
#
loop_
_entity_poly.entity_id
_entity_poly.type
_entity_poly.pdbx_seq_one_letter_code
_entity_poly.pdbx_strand_id
1 'polypeptide(L)'
;MDQVNNDLSLNEAVRLIEDKIRTISGKKLSDFGMTAPQRRGELSTNLIKELSYVTTLFDAQVSETEPRLLLEQKDIHNKILKRVEVGEGGLFFS
;
A
#
# COMPACT_ATOMS: atom_id res chain seq x y z
N MET A 1 27.53 6.88 -14.27
CA MET A 1 26.46 6.26 -13.43
C MET A 1 25.19 5.99 -14.25
N ASP A 2 25.23 6.22 -15.57
CA ASP A 2 24.05 6.42 -16.40
C ASP A 2 23.47 5.10 -16.95
N GLN A 3 24.29 4.07 -17.03
CA GLN A 3 23.91 2.78 -17.59
C GLN A 3 22.97 1.99 -16.65
N VAL A 4 23.26 1.99 -15.34
CA VAL A 4 22.43 1.34 -14.31
C VAL A 4 21.04 1.99 -14.22
N ASN A 5 20.95 3.30 -14.42
CA ASN A 5 19.69 4.03 -14.35
C ASN A 5 18.82 3.81 -15.60
N ASN A 6 19.46 3.66 -16.77
CA ASN A 6 18.77 3.25 -18.00
C ASN A 6 18.28 1.80 -17.93
N ASP A 7 19.05 0.90 -17.34
CA ASP A 7 18.64 -0.50 -17.18
C ASP A 7 17.43 -0.64 -16.22
N LEU A 8 17.37 0.19 -15.19
CA LEU A 8 16.24 0.23 -14.24
C LEU A 8 14.96 0.76 -14.90
N SER A 9 15.04 1.87 -15.63
CA SER A 9 13.89 2.46 -16.33
C SER A 9 13.38 1.57 -17.48
N LEU A 10 14.29 0.87 -18.17
CA LEU A 10 13.94 -0.12 -19.18
C LEU A 10 13.21 -1.32 -18.55
N ASN A 11 13.68 -1.82 -17.41
CA ASN A 11 13.04 -2.92 -16.70
C ASN A 11 11.61 -2.55 -16.26
N GLU A 12 11.41 -1.34 -15.74
CA GLU A 12 10.10 -0.84 -15.36
C GLU A 12 9.15 -0.74 -16.57
N ALA A 13 9.63 -0.22 -17.69
CA ALA A 13 8.85 -0.14 -18.92
C ALA A 13 8.42 -1.54 -19.41
N VAL A 14 9.35 -2.51 -19.41
CA VAL A 14 9.05 -3.91 -19.81
C VAL A 14 8.04 -4.54 -18.83
N ARG A 15 8.12 -4.24 -17.54
CA ARG A 15 7.14 -4.70 -16.53
C ARG A 15 5.73 -4.18 -16.83
N LEU A 16 5.60 -2.89 -17.10
CA LEU A 16 4.30 -2.28 -17.41
C LEU A 16 3.68 -2.87 -18.69
N ILE A 17 4.52 -3.17 -19.68
CA ILE A 17 4.08 -3.84 -20.91
C ILE A 17 3.61 -5.27 -20.59
N GLU A 18 4.33 -6.02 -19.76
CA GLU A 18 3.93 -7.38 -19.39
C GLU A 18 2.58 -7.42 -18.67
N ASP A 19 2.38 -6.52 -17.71
CA ASP A 19 1.14 -6.45 -16.93
C ASP A 19 -0.04 -6.10 -17.84
N LYS A 20 0.14 -5.22 -18.83
CA LYS A 20 -0.87 -4.92 -19.85
C LYS A 20 -1.17 -6.13 -20.74
N ILE A 21 -0.15 -6.84 -21.23
CA ILE A 21 -0.34 -8.02 -22.09
C ILE A 21 -1.05 -9.15 -21.35
N ARG A 22 -0.71 -9.34 -20.07
CA ARG A 22 -1.38 -10.32 -19.20
C ARG A 22 -2.84 -9.94 -18.97
N THR A 23 -3.12 -8.65 -18.77
CA THR A 23 -4.49 -8.15 -18.60
C THR A 23 -5.34 -8.34 -19.86
N ILE A 24 -4.78 -8.10 -21.05
CA ILE A 24 -5.53 -8.12 -22.31
C ILE A 24 -5.68 -9.54 -22.86
N SER A 25 -4.61 -10.36 -22.80
CA SER A 25 -4.58 -11.67 -23.49
C SER A 25 -4.41 -12.87 -22.56
N GLY A 26 -4.11 -12.66 -21.27
CA GLY A 26 -3.76 -13.72 -20.33
C GLY A 26 -2.38 -14.34 -20.54
N LYS A 27 -1.69 -14.00 -21.64
CA LYS A 27 -0.37 -14.53 -21.99
C LYS A 27 0.76 -13.70 -21.37
N LYS A 28 1.95 -14.28 -21.27
CA LYS A 28 3.18 -13.61 -20.79
C LYS A 28 3.97 -13.04 -21.96
N LEU A 29 4.85 -12.07 -21.70
CA LEU A 29 5.78 -11.54 -22.70
C LEU A 29 6.65 -12.63 -23.35
N SER A 30 7.01 -13.65 -22.58
CA SER A 30 7.77 -14.80 -23.05
C SER A 30 7.06 -15.57 -24.17
N ASP A 31 5.73 -15.57 -24.18
CA ASP A 31 4.92 -16.23 -25.22
C ASP A 31 5.00 -15.50 -26.57
N PHE A 32 5.51 -14.26 -26.57
CA PHE A 32 5.77 -13.45 -27.76
C PHE A 32 7.25 -13.37 -28.11
N GLY A 33 8.12 -14.18 -27.47
CA GLY A 33 9.56 -14.20 -27.71
C GLY A 33 10.31 -13.00 -27.11
N MET A 34 9.69 -12.25 -26.19
CA MET A 34 10.32 -11.13 -25.51
C MET A 34 10.91 -11.55 -24.16
N THR A 35 12.01 -10.90 -23.76
CA THR A 35 12.63 -11.12 -22.44
C THR A 35 11.65 -10.75 -21.33
N ALA A 36 11.42 -11.68 -20.41
CA ALA A 36 10.59 -11.40 -19.24
C ALA A 36 11.25 -10.30 -18.38
N PRO A 37 10.46 -9.36 -17.83
CA PRO A 37 11.01 -8.34 -16.95
C PRO A 37 11.63 -9.01 -15.74
N GLN A 38 12.79 -8.51 -15.32
CA GLN A 38 13.48 -9.02 -14.15
C GLN A 38 12.72 -8.53 -12.91
N ARG A 39 11.79 -9.35 -12.42
CA ARG A 39 11.12 -9.09 -11.15
C ARG A 39 12.08 -9.46 -10.03
N ARG A 40 13.03 -8.57 -9.69
CA ARG A 40 13.56 -8.58 -8.32
C ARG A 40 12.34 -8.43 -7.42
N GLY A 41 12.27 -9.25 -6.36
CA GLY A 41 11.12 -9.39 -5.48
C GLY A 41 10.77 -8.14 -4.67
N GLU A 42 10.56 -7.00 -5.33
CA GLU A 42 9.81 -5.89 -4.78
C GLU A 42 8.34 -6.29 -4.87
N LEU A 43 7.86 -6.92 -3.80
CA LEU A 43 6.47 -6.70 -3.39
C LEU A 43 6.25 -5.18 -3.49
N SER A 44 5.19 -4.77 -4.19
CA SER A 44 4.77 -3.38 -4.26
C SER A 44 4.97 -2.75 -2.88
N THR A 45 5.73 -1.67 -2.79
CA THR A 45 6.01 -1.01 -1.49
C THR A 45 4.72 -0.69 -0.74
N ASN A 46 3.62 -0.48 -1.48
CA ASN A 46 2.27 -0.34 -0.93
C ASN A 46 1.74 -1.65 -0.32
N LEU A 47 1.93 -2.79 -0.97
CA LEU A 47 1.54 -4.11 -0.45
C LEU A 47 2.37 -4.49 0.79
N ILE A 48 3.67 -4.16 0.81
CA ILE A 48 4.49 -4.35 2.01
C ILE A 48 3.97 -3.48 3.15
N LYS A 49 3.72 -2.19 2.91
CA LYS A 49 3.19 -1.26 3.92
C LYS A 49 1.83 -1.71 4.47
N GLU A 50 0.95 -2.18 3.59
CA GLU A 50 -0.38 -2.67 3.96
C GLU A 50 -0.30 -3.96 4.81
N LEU A 51 0.69 -4.81 4.54
CA LEU A 51 0.91 -6.04 5.33
C LEU A 51 1.79 -5.81 6.57
N SER A 52 2.45 -4.66 6.70
CA SER A 52 3.38 -4.35 7.77
C SER A 52 2.79 -3.39 8.82
N TYR A 53 1.47 -3.27 8.95
CA TYR A 53 0.88 -2.51 10.05
C TYR A 53 1.23 -3.17 11.38
N VAL A 54 2.20 -2.57 12.09
CA VAL A 54 2.59 -3.00 13.44
C VAL A 54 1.57 -2.44 14.43
N THR A 55 0.51 -3.22 14.68
CA THR A 55 -0.57 -2.86 15.61
C THR A 55 -0.07 -2.55 17.02
N THR A 56 1.00 -3.23 17.46
CA THR A 56 1.59 -3.03 18.78
C THR A 56 2.23 -1.64 18.98
N LEU A 57 2.75 -1.01 17.92
CA LEU A 57 3.26 0.35 17.99
C LEU A 57 2.13 1.36 18.09
N PHE A 58 1.02 1.09 17.40
CA PHE A 58 -0.17 1.93 17.45
C PHE A 58 -0.81 1.89 18.84
N ASP A 59 -0.93 0.71 19.44
CA ASP A 59 -1.47 0.54 20.80
C ASP A 59 -0.65 1.31 21.85
N ALA A 60 0.68 1.24 21.76
CA ALA A 60 1.56 1.98 22.65
C ALA A 60 1.38 3.50 22.51
N GLN A 61 1.25 4.00 21.27
CA GLN A 61 1.04 5.41 21.00
C GLN A 61 -0.34 5.88 21.49
N VAL A 62 -1.40 5.10 21.29
CA VAL A 62 -2.74 5.40 21.82
C VAL A 62 -2.71 5.46 23.34
N SER A 63 -2.07 4.48 23.99
CA SER A 63 -1.94 4.45 25.46
C SER A 63 -1.16 5.65 26.02
N GLU A 64 -0.19 6.20 25.29
CA GLU A 64 0.55 7.40 25.71
C GLU A 64 -0.25 8.69 25.49
N THR A 65 -1.04 8.76 24.42
CA THR A 65 -1.68 10.00 23.96
C THR A 65 -3.09 10.19 24.52
N GLU A 66 -3.84 9.12 24.75
CA GLU A 66 -5.20 9.16 25.30
C GLU A 66 -5.27 9.90 26.67
N PRO A 67 -4.33 9.71 27.61
CA PRO A 67 -4.32 10.45 28.87
C PRO A 67 -4.00 11.95 28.72
N ARG A 68 -3.41 12.35 27.59
CA ARG A 68 -3.00 13.74 27.31
C ARG A 68 -4.10 14.55 26.61
N LEU A 69 -5.22 13.93 26.25
CA LEU A 69 -6.33 14.59 25.60
C LEU A 69 -7.01 15.59 26.55
N LEU A 70 -7.30 16.78 26.02
CA LEU A 70 -8.16 17.75 26.71
C LEU A 70 -9.60 17.21 26.78
N LEU A 71 -10.39 17.71 27.72
CA LEU A 71 -11.76 17.24 27.96
C LEU A 71 -12.63 17.25 26.69
N GLU A 72 -12.54 18.32 25.90
CA GLU A 72 -13.26 18.47 24.63
C GLU A 72 -12.76 17.48 23.55
N GLN A 73 -11.44 17.26 23.49
CA GLN A 73 -10.85 16.32 22.54
C GLN A 73 -11.23 14.88 22.89
N LYS A 74 -11.28 14.55 24.19
CA LYS A 74 -11.71 13.24 24.68
C LYS A 74 -13.18 12.97 24.38
N ASP A 75 -14.04 13.97 24.52
CA ASP A 75 -15.46 13.86 24.15
C ASP A 75 -15.65 13.57 22.66
N ILE A 76 -14.94 14.31 21.79
CA ILE A 76 -14.97 14.09 20.34
C ILE A 76 -14.40 12.71 19.98
N HIS A 77 -13.24 12.34 20.55
CA HIS A 77 -12.60 11.04 20.34
C HIS A 77 -13.55 9.88 20.67
N ASN A 78 -14.21 9.92 21.83
CA ASN A 78 -15.16 8.89 22.25
C ASN A 78 -16.40 8.82 21.36
N LYS A 79 -16.90 9.97 20.87
CA LYS A 79 -18.00 10.01 19.91
C LYS A 79 -17.63 9.37 18.57
N ILE A 80 -16.40 9.57 18.10
CA ILE A 80 -15.89 8.95 16.87
C ILE A 80 -15.75 7.44 17.06
N LEU A 81 -15.11 6.98 18.16
CA LEU A 81 -14.97 5.56 18.49
C LEU A 81 -16.33 4.85 18.51
N LYS A 82 -17.31 5.42 19.22
CA LYS A 82 -18.66 4.87 19.30
C LYS A 82 -19.33 4.76 17.92
N ARG A 83 -19.14 5.75 17.06
CA ARG A 83 -19.67 5.72 15.69
C ARG A 83 -19.03 4.62 14.85
N VAL A 84 -17.72 4.44 14.97
CA VAL A 84 -16.99 3.34 14.31
C VAL A 84 -17.47 1.98 14.81
N GLU A 85 -17.62 1.81 16.13
CA GLU A 85 -18.11 0.56 16.75
C GLU A 85 -19.53 0.17 16.28
N VAL A 86 -20.41 1.15 16.13
CA VAL A 86 -21.80 0.93 15.67
C VAL A 86 -21.86 0.79 14.13
N GLY A 87 -20.73 0.95 13.42
CA GLY A 87 -20.68 0.93 11.96
C GLY A 87 -21.28 2.18 11.30
N GLU A 88 -21.57 3.21 12.09
CA GLU A 88 -22.11 4.50 11.64
C GLU A 88 -20.97 5.45 11.26
N GLY A 89 -20.30 5.17 10.14
CA GLY A 89 -19.22 6.04 9.65
C GLY A 89 -18.26 5.30 8.75
N GLY A 90 -18.60 5.15 7.47
CA GLY A 90 -17.66 4.70 6.46
C GLY A 90 -16.79 5.86 5.97
N LEU A 91 -15.47 5.64 5.90
CA LEU A 91 -14.63 6.41 4.99
C LEU A 91 -14.90 5.87 3.57
N PHE A 92 -15.78 6.54 2.84
CA PHE A 92 -15.97 6.27 1.43
C PHE A 92 -14.82 6.92 0.67
N PHE A 93 -13.85 6.12 0.25
CA PHE A 93 -12.89 6.55 -0.75
C PHE A 93 -13.55 6.34 -2.12
N SER A 94 -13.97 7.45 -2.74
CA SER A 94 -14.43 7.50 -4.13
C SER A 94 -13.27 7.51 -5.11
#